data_AF-A0A9W7FQ95-F1
#
_entry.id   AF-A0A9W7FQ95-F1
#
_cell.length_a   1.000
_cell.length_b   1.000
_cell.length_c   1.000
_cell.angle_alpha   90.00
_cell.angle_beta   90.00
_cell.angle_gamma   90.00
#
_symmetry.space_group_name_H-M   'P 1'
#
loop_
_entity.id
_entity.type
_entity.pdbx_description
1 polymer ?
#
loop_
_entity_poly.entity_id
_entity_poly.type
_entity_poly.pdbx_seq_one_letter_code
_entity_poly.pdbx_strand_id
1 'polypeptide(L)'
;MVSYSTAFKANAAVAALFCLPNLIVGNDEMVKVFSSGTATNSPMLNHILCIDWLKNMQWAGTCMLLASCTDKTTQKGAAIAFMGMMAGALGVIFFIPPSGTVEIPPPVIMYMGVTFPLYIMAIMGGDKDKKK
;
A
#
# COMPACT_ATOMS: atom_id res chain seq x y z
N MET A 1 -2.01 -9.32 20.51
CA MET A 1 -2.38 -10.03 19.25
C MET A 1 -2.90 -8.97 18.28
N VAL A 2 -2.48 -8.96 17.01
CA VAL A 2 -2.96 -7.97 16.03
C VAL A 2 -4.38 -8.32 15.62
N SER A 3 -5.29 -7.35 15.62
CA SER A 3 -6.65 -7.52 15.09
C SER A 3 -6.73 -7.08 13.63
N TYR A 4 -7.72 -7.57 12.87
CA TYR A 4 -7.95 -7.09 11.50
C TYR A 4 -8.16 -5.57 11.45
N SER A 5 -8.94 -4.99 12.36
CA SER A 5 -9.13 -3.54 12.46
C SER A 5 -7.80 -2.80 12.68
N THR A 6 -6.88 -3.35 13.48
CA THR A 6 -5.53 -2.80 13.67
C THR A 6 -4.70 -2.87 12.38
N ALA A 7 -4.70 -4.01 11.68
CA ALA A 7 -3.96 -4.18 10.43
C ALA A 7 -4.50 -3.25 9.32
N PHE A 8 -5.82 -3.12 9.19
CA PHE A 8 -6.44 -2.20 8.24
C PHE A 8 -6.19 -0.72 8.59
N LYS A 9 -6.22 -0.32 9.88
CA LYS A 9 -5.84 1.04 10.29
C LYS A 9 -4.39 1.37 9.97
N ALA A 10 -3.48 0.40 10.19
CA ALA A 10 -2.09 0.56 9.80
C ALA A 10 -1.92 0.66 8.28
N ASN A 11 -2.61 -0.18 7.50
CA ASN A 11 -2.59 -0.08 6.04
C ASN A 11 -3.17 1.26 5.54
N ALA A 12 -4.23 1.76 6.18
CA ALA A 12 -4.78 3.08 5.88
C ALA A 12 -3.79 4.21 6.17
N ALA A 13 -3.10 4.14 7.31
CA ALA A 13 -2.06 5.09 7.66
C ALA A 13 -0.90 5.06 6.67
N VAL A 14 -0.40 3.87 6.30
CA VAL A 14 0.66 3.72 5.29
C VAL A 14 0.20 4.26 3.93
N ALA A 15 -1.00 3.91 3.46
CA ALA A 15 -1.54 4.45 2.21
C ALA A 15 -1.65 6.00 2.25
N ALA A 16 -2.13 6.58 3.35
CA ALA A 16 -2.18 8.03 3.52
C ALA A 16 -0.79 8.69 3.60
N LEU A 17 0.22 8.02 4.17
CA LEU A 17 1.61 8.50 4.15
C LEU A 17 2.17 8.54 2.72
N PHE A 18 1.76 7.62 1.85
CA PHE A 18 2.14 7.60 0.43
C PHE A 18 1.41 8.68 -0.39
N CYS A 19 0.39 9.34 0.17
CA CYS A 19 -0.18 10.56 -0.39
C CYS A 19 0.65 11.82 -0.10
N LEU A 20 1.48 11.83 0.96
CA LEU A 20 2.23 13.01 1.39
C LEU A 20 3.17 13.58 0.32
N PRO A 21 3.94 12.79 -0.45
CA PRO A 21 4.79 13.32 -1.52
C PRO A 21 4.00 14.18 -2.53
N ASN A 22 2.76 13.81 -2.85
CA ASN A 22 1.94 14.56 -3.80
C ASN A 22 1.34 15.84 -3.22
N LEU A 23 1.13 15.90 -1.89
CA LEU A 23 0.65 17.09 -1.18
C LEU A 23 1.75 18.12 -0.90
N ILE A 24 3.00 17.69 -0.74
CA ILE A 24 4.13 18.54 -0.35
C ILE A 24 4.78 19.24 -1.56
N VAL A 25 4.69 18.64 -2.76
CA VAL A 25 5.70 18.87 -3.82
C VAL A 25 5.21 19.71 -5.01
N GLY A 26 3.93 19.67 -5.38
CA GLY A 26 3.46 20.43 -6.54
C GLY A 26 4.02 19.90 -7.88
N ASN A 27 3.83 18.60 -8.13
CA ASN A 27 3.85 17.96 -9.45
C ASN A 27 5.20 17.89 -10.19
N ASP A 28 5.75 19.02 -10.63
CA ASP A 28 6.91 19.08 -11.54
C ASP A 28 8.19 18.48 -10.94
N GLU A 29 8.19 18.27 -9.61
CA GLU A 29 9.31 17.77 -8.84
C GLU A 29 9.37 16.21 -8.72
N MET A 30 8.29 15.47 -8.99
CA MET A 30 8.20 14.11 -8.42
C MET A 30 8.89 12.99 -9.25
N VAL A 31 9.02 13.09 -10.59
CA VAL A 31 9.71 12.02 -11.37
C VAL A 31 11.20 12.10 -11.24
N LYS A 32 11.76 13.32 -11.25
CA LYS A 32 13.21 13.51 -11.20
C LYS A 32 13.63 13.40 -9.70
N VAL A 33 12.70 13.50 -8.72
CA VAL A 33 12.79 12.88 -7.36
C VAL A 33 12.87 11.35 -7.39
N PHE A 34 11.99 10.67 -8.14
CA PHE A 34 12.03 9.20 -8.27
C PHE A 34 13.24 8.67 -9.06
N SER A 35 13.87 9.47 -9.93
CA SER A 35 14.88 8.98 -10.90
C SER A 35 16.22 9.75 -10.97
N SER A 36 16.42 10.81 -10.17
CA SER A 36 17.75 11.45 -10.01
C SER A 36 18.02 12.06 -8.63
N GLY A 37 16.98 12.46 -7.89
CA GLY A 37 17.08 13.23 -6.64
C GLY A 37 16.88 14.76 -6.72
N THR A 38 16.47 15.35 -7.85
CA THR A 38 16.01 16.77 -8.01
C THR A 38 14.99 16.83 -9.16
N ALA A 39 14.27 17.93 -9.47
CA ALA A 39 13.29 17.86 -10.58
C ALA A 39 12.87 19.14 -11.36
N THR A 40 12.13 18.97 -12.50
CA THR A 40 11.82 20.01 -13.55
C THR A 40 10.79 19.58 -14.65
N ASN A 41 9.51 19.41 -14.33
CA ASN A 41 8.34 19.57 -15.23
C ASN A 41 7.98 18.47 -16.27
N SER A 42 6.87 17.73 -16.07
CA SER A 42 6.24 16.88 -17.10
C SER A 42 4.74 16.60 -16.84
N PRO A 43 3.81 16.89 -17.77
CA PRO A 43 2.38 16.61 -17.58
C PRO A 43 2.03 15.12 -17.38
N MET A 44 2.79 14.19 -17.98
CA MET A 44 2.57 12.75 -17.84
C MET A 44 2.88 12.29 -16.42
N LEU A 45 3.99 12.77 -15.85
CA LEU A 45 4.31 12.58 -14.44
C LEU A 45 3.13 13.06 -13.60
N ASN A 46 2.78 14.33 -13.76
CA ASN A 46 1.77 15.03 -12.98
C ASN A 46 0.42 14.27 -12.98
N HIS A 47 0.07 13.65 -14.10
CA HIS A 47 -1.08 12.76 -14.20
C HIS A 47 -0.93 11.45 -13.42
N ILE A 48 0.23 10.77 -13.54
CA ILE A 48 0.56 9.56 -12.75
C ILE A 48 0.54 9.86 -11.24
N LEU A 49 1.02 11.02 -10.81
CA LEU A 49 1.01 11.46 -9.41
C LEU A 49 -0.40 11.68 -8.87
N CYS A 50 -1.23 12.42 -9.60
CA CYS A 50 -2.62 12.61 -9.23
C CYS A 50 -3.37 11.27 -9.20
N ILE A 51 -3.09 10.36 -10.13
CA ILE A 51 -3.63 8.99 -10.13
C ILE A 51 -3.15 8.19 -8.92
N ASP A 52 -1.86 8.26 -8.57
CA ASP A 52 -1.31 7.51 -7.43
C ASP A 52 -1.80 8.08 -6.10
N TRP A 53 -1.90 9.41 -5.98
CA TRP A 53 -2.56 10.08 -4.86
C TRP A 53 -4.02 9.65 -4.72
N LEU A 54 -4.81 9.67 -5.80
CA LEU A 54 -6.20 9.21 -5.78
C LEU A 54 -6.31 7.73 -5.40
N LYS A 55 -5.43 6.85 -5.91
CA LYS A 55 -5.37 5.43 -5.54
C LYS A 55 -5.02 5.24 -4.07
N ASN A 56 -4.01 5.93 -3.56
CA ASN A 56 -3.56 5.82 -2.18
C ASN A 56 -4.61 6.41 -1.19
N MET A 57 -5.28 7.51 -1.55
CA MET A 57 -6.45 8.02 -0.82
C MET A 57 -7.63 7.04 -0.84
N GLN A 58 -7.94 6.45 -2.00
CA GLN A 58 -8.98 5.43 -2.12
C GLN A 58 -8.64 4.19 -1.28
N TRP A 59 -7.38 3.75 -1.26
CA TRP A 59 -6.93 2.65 -0.41
C TRP A 59 -6.99 3.00 1.07
N ALA A 60 -6.61 4.20 1.47
CA ALA A 60 -6.74 4.68 2.84
C ALA A 60 -8.20 4.68 3.31
N GLY A 61 -9.11 5.25 2.52
CA GLY A 61 -10.55 5.23 2.78
C GLY A 61 -11.12 3.81 2.85
N THR A 62 -10.81 2.97 1.85
CA THR A 62 -11.23 1.56 1.81
C THR A 62 -10.76 0.78 3.04
N CYS A 63 -9.51 0.98 3.46
CA CYS A 63 -8.97 0.32 4.65
C CYS A 63 -9.62 0.86 5.94
N MET A 64 -9.95 2.15 6.05
CA MET A 64 -10.69 2.68 7.19
C MET A 64 -12.13 2.13 7.28
N LEU A 65 -12.80 1.93 6.14
CA LEU A 65 -14.11 1.27 6.08
C LEU A 65 -14.00 -0.20 6.52
N LEU A 66 -13.02 -0.95 5.99
CA LEU A 66 -12.77 -2.34 6.40
C LEU A 66 -12.36 -2.46 7.86
N ALA A 67 -11.63 -1.50 8.41
CA ALA A 67 -11.29 -1.43 9.83
C ALA A 67 -12.50 -1.19 10.73
N SER A 68 -13.55 -0.56 10.20
CA SER A 68 -14.81 -0.25 10.88
C SER A 68 -15.88 -1.32 10.66
N CYS A 69 -15.66 -2.23 9.70
CA CYS A 69 -16.52 -3.38 9.45
C CYS A 69 -16.56 -4.31 10.68
N THR A 70 -17.75 -4.78 11.04
CA THR A 70 -17.97 -5.69 12.18
C THR A 70 -17.85 -7.17 11.79
N ASP A 71 -17.99 -7.52 10.51
CA ASP A 71 -17.86 -8.90 10.03
C ASP A 71 -16.38 -9.30 9.87
N LYS A 72 -15.92 -10.17 10.78
CA LYS A 72 -14.60 -10.79 10.73
C LYS A 72 -14.37 -11.61 9.43
N THR A 73 -15.42 -12.10 8.77
CA THR A 73 -15.32 -12.90 7.53
C THR A 73 -14.93 -12.01 6.35
N THR A 74 -15.65 -10.91 6.15
CA THR A 74 -15.33 -9.85 5.18
C THR A 74 -13.94 -9.28 5.44
N GLN A 75 -13.60 -8.99 6.71
CA GLN A 75 -12.24 -8.54 7.07
C GLN A 75 -11.16 -9.57 6.71
N LYS A 76 -11.37 -10.86 6.98
CA LYS A 76 -10.41 -11.92 6.62
C LYS A 76 -10.27 -12.08 5.10
N GLY A 77 -11.38 -12.07 4.36
CA GLY A 77 -11.40 -12.13 2.90
C GLY A 77 -10.67 -10.96 2.27
N ALA A 78 -10.94 -9.74 2.74
CA ALA A 78 -10.24 -8.54 2.31
C ALA A 78 -8.75 -8.57 2.65
N ALA A 79 -8.36 -9.02 3.85
CA ALA A 79 -6.94 -9.14 4.22
C ALA A 79 -6.18 -10.11 3.30
N ILE A 80 -6.80 -11.25 2.96
CA ILE A 80 -6.24 -12.21 2.00
C ILE A 80 -6.13 -11.59 0.60
N ALA A 81 -7.15 -10.84 0.15
CA ALA A 81 -7.12 -10.14 -1.14
C ALA A 81 -6.01 -9.08 -1.19
N PHE A 82 -5.81 -8.30 -0.12
CA PHE A 82 -4.70 -7.34 -0.03
C PHE A 82 -3.33 -8.03 -0.08
N MET A 83 -3.11 -9.12 0.67
CA MET A 83 -1.88 -9.90 0.56
C MET A 83 -1.67 -10.46 -0.85
N GLY A 84 -2.73 -10.97 -1.49
CA GLY A 84 -2.69 -11.45 -2.87
C GLY A 84 -2.31 -10.36 -3.88
N MET A 85 -2.85 -9.16 -3.74
CA MET A 85 -2.47 -8.01 -4.58
C MET A 85 -1.01 -7.58 -4.35
N MET A 86 -0.51 -7.59 -3.11
CA MET A 86 0.90 -7.30 -2.81
C MET A 86 1.85 -8.35 -3.40
N ALA A 87 1.49 -9.64 -3.28
CA ALA A 87 2.27 -10.73 -3.88
C ALA A 87 2.24 -10.68 -5.42
N GLY A 88 1.10 -10.31 -6.01
CA GLY A 88 0.98 -10.06 -7.45
C GLY A 88 1.85 -8.89 -7.92
N ALA A 89 1.86 -7.77 -7.17
CA ALA A 89 2.71 -6.61 -7.46
C ALA A 89 4.20 -6.96 -7.39
N LEU A 90 4.62 -7.76 -6.40
CA LEU A 90 5.97 -8.33 -6.35
C LEU A 90 6.28 -9.17 -7.59
N GLY A 91 5.39 -10.09 -7.95
CA GLY A 91 5.55 -10.92 -9.15
C GLY A 91 5.77 -10.08 -10.41
N VAL A 92 4.95 -9.03 -10.61
CA VAL A 92 5.11 -8.11 -11.75
C VAL A 92 6.47 -7.41 -11.73
N ILE A 93 6.95 -6.93 -10.58
CA ILE A 93 8.29 -6.30 -10.47
C ILE A 93 9.42 -7.28 -10.80
N PHE A 94 9.31 -8.56 -10.40
CA PHE A 94 10.32 -9.58 -10.69
C PHE A 94 10.30 -10.07 -12.14
N PHE A 95 9.13 -10.19 -12.78
CA PHE A 95 9.01 -10.68 -14.16
C PHE A 95 9.08 -9.58 -15.23
N ILE A 96 8.71 -8.34 -14.88
CA ILE A 96 8.71 -7.18 -15.78
C ILE A 96 9.35 -5.99 -15.05
N PRO A 97 10.67 -6.01 -14.82
CA PRO A 97 11.36 -4.94 -14.10
C PRO A 97 11.26 -3.60 -14.84
N PRO A 98 10.76 -2.52 -14.20
CA PRO A 98 10.45 -1.25 -14.88
C PRO A 98 11.67 -0.51 -15.44
N SER A 99 12.88 -0.90 -15.04
CA SER A 99 14.18 -0.33 -15.45
C SER A 99 15.10 -1.37 -16.11
N GLY A 100 14.64 -2.61 -16.32
CA GLY A 100 15.50 -3.75 -16.65
C GLY A 100 16.34 -4.27 -15.46
N THR A 101 16.37 -3.54 -14.33
CA THR A 101 16.97 -3.99 -13.06
C THR A 101 15.90 -4.48 -12.10
N VAL A 102 16.16 -5.58 -11.40
CA VAL A 102 15.25 -6.18 -10.42
C VAL A 102 15.39 -5.50 -9.05
N GLU A 103 15.35 -4.17 -9.05
CA GLU A 103 15.41 -3.36 -7.83
C GLU A 103 13.99 -3.02 -7.39
N ILE A 104 13.57 -3.59 -6.26
CA ILE A 104 12.27 -3.27 -5.66
C ILE A 104 12.36 -1.82 -5.14
N PRO A 105 11.47 -0.90 -5.57
CA PRO A 105 11.52 0.48 -5.11
C PRO A 105 11.46 0.56 -3.57
N PRO A 106 12.29 1.37 -2.89
CA PRO A 106 12.29 1.46 -1.43
C PRO A 106 10.91 1.73 -0.80
N PRO A 107 10.01 2.55 -1.41
CA PRO A 107 8.63 2.68 -0.92
C PRO A 107 7.85 1.35 -0.97
N VAL A 108 8.02 0.52 -2.00
CA VAL A 108 7.36 -0.80 -2.08
C VAL A 108 7.89 -1.72 -0.97
N ILE A 109 9.18 -1.70 -0.68
CA ILE A 109 9.79 -2.44 0.45
C ILE A 109 9.16 -2.00 1.79
N MET A 110 9.07 -0.69 2.04
CA MET A 110 8.44 -0.15 3.26
C MET A 110 6.96 -0.51 3.36
N TYR A 111 6.20 -0.36 2.26
CA TYR A 111 4.77 -0.65 2.22
C TYR A 111 4.49 -2.11 2.58
N MET A 112 5.16 -3.05 1.92
CA MET A 112 4.96 -4.48 2.17
C MET A 112 5.55 -4.92 3.50
N GLY A 113 6.73 -4.42 3.88
CA GLY A 113 7.40 -4.74 5.13
C GLY A 113 6.59 -4.38 6.38
N VAL A 114 5.72 -3.37 6.29
CA VAL A 114 4.77 -3.02 7.37
C VAL A 114 3.45 -3.78 7.20
N THR A 115 2.82 -3.71 6.03
CA THR A 115 1.41 -4.10 5.87
C THR A 115 1.22 -5.61 5.73
N PHE A 116 2.15 -6.31 5.07
CA PHE A 116 2.06 -7.76 4.83
C PHE A 116 2.20 -8.57 6.13
N PRO A 117 3.18 -8.32 7.04
CA PRO A 117 3.24 -9.00 8.33
C PRO A 117 2.04 -8.69 9.24
N LEU A 118 1.48 -7.48 9.18
CA LEU A 118 0.30 -7.12 9.98
C LEU A 118 -0.94 -7.92 9.55
N TYR A 119 -1.15 -8.14 8.25
CA TYR A 119 -2.23 -9.02 7.78
C TYR A 119 -1.99 -10.49 8.16
N ILE A 120 -0.76 -11.00 8.02
CA ILE A 120 -0.41 -12.36 8.49
C ILE A 120 -0.71 -12.52 9.99
N MET A 121 -0.25 -11.59 10.82
CA MET A 121 -0.49 -11.62 12.27
C MET A 121 -1.98 -11.50 12.62
N ALA A 122 -2.76 -10.73 11.86
CA ALA A 122 -4.22 -10.64 12.05
C ALA A 122 -4.92 -11.95 11.66
N ILE A 123 -4.51 -12.61 10.58
CA ILE A 123 -5.05 -13.91 10.14
C ILE A 123 -4.71 -15.02 11.15
N MET A 124 -3.44 -15.14 11.53
CA MET A 124 -2.98 -16.13 12.52
C MET A 124 -3.51 -15.88 13.94
N GLY A 125 -3.86 -14.64 14.26
CA GLY A 125 -4.52 -14.26 15.51
C GLY A 125 -6.02 -14.59 15.50
N GLY A 126 -6.73 -14.17 14.46
CA GLY A 126 -8.19 -14.28 14.36
C GLY A 126 -8.74 -15.71 14.40
N ASP A 127 -7.96 -16.70 13.96
CA ASP A 127 -8.36 -18.12 14.04
C ASP A 127 -8.14 -18.75 15.42
N LYS A 128 -7.44 -18.08 16.36
CA LYS A 128 -7.27 -18.58 17.75
C LYS A 128 -8.48 -18.27 18.64
N ASP A 129 -9.20 -17.18 18.37
CA ASP A 129 -10.47 -16.86 19.04
C ASP A 129 -11.57 -17.91 18.77
N LYS A 130 -11.49 -18.66 17.65
CA LYS A 130 -12.46 -19.72 17.31
C LYS A 130 -12.17 -21.07 17.99
N LYS A 131 -11.13 -21.16 18.83
CA LYS A 131 -10.70 -22.40 19.52
C LYS A 131 -10.80 -22.31 21.05
N LYS A 132 -11.64 -21.40 21.56
CA LYS A 132 -12.07 -21.32 22.96
C LYS A 132 -13.59 -21.31 23.03
#